data_AF-A0A4W5RQS8-F1
#
_entry.id   AF-A0A4W5RQS8-F1
#
_cell.length_a   1.000
_cell.length_b   1.000
_cell.length_c   1.000
_cell.angle_alpha   90.00
_cell.angle_beta   90.00
_cell.angle_gamma   90.00
#
_symmetry.space_group_name_H-M   'P 1'
#
loop_
_entity.id
_entity.type
_entity.pdbx_description
1 polymer ?
#
loop_
_entity_poly.entity_id
_entity_poly.type
_entity_poly.pdbx_seq_one_letter_code
_entity_poly.pdbx_strand_id
1 'polypeptide(L)'
;MFRVWLDPNQYQQDMTNSIQNGTEDPYESFNIIMRHKPKENNFKAVQEMIRNLMNTECVVPEWLHDIILGYGDPGSAKMPNPPWTSMTHSCPWTT
;
A
#
# COMPACT_ATOMS: atom_id res chain seq x y z
N MET A 1 6.58 9.90 -29.39
CA MET A 1 7.60 9.06 -28.75
C MET A 1 7.26 8.94 -27.27
N PHE A 2 7.05 7.73 -26.75
CA PHE A 2 6.75 7.51 -25.33
C PHE A 2 8.01 7.02 -24.61
N ARG A 3 8.34 7.61 -23.45
CA ARG A 3 9.40 7.12 -22.57
C ARG A 3 8.78 6.32 -21.45
N VAL A 4 9.17 5.06 -21.32
CA VAL A 4 8.64 4.13 -20.30
C VAL A 4 9.76 3.71 -19.36
N TRP A 5 9.39 3.39 -18.12
CA TRP A 5 10.31 2.87 -17.11
C TRP A 5 10.16 1.35 -17.03
N LEU A 6 11.27 0.63 -17.16
CA LEU A 6 11.34 -0.81 -16.96
C LEU A 6 11.56 -1.12 -15.47
N ASP A 7 11.20 -2.33 -15.04
CA ASP A 7 11.53 -2.78 -13.69
C ASP A 7 13.04 -3.04 -13.57
N PRO A 8 13.76 -2.36 -12.65
CA PRO A 8 15.21 -2.51 -12.55
C PRO A 8 15.66 -3.92 -12.12
N ASN A 9 14.87 -4.60 -11.28
CA ASN A 9 15.24 -5.92 -10.78
C ASN A 9 15.11 -6.96 -11.90
N GLN A 10 14.02 -6.89 -12.67
CA GLN A 10 13.82 -7.75 -13.83
C GLN A 10 14.90 -7.50 -14.89
N TYR A 11 15.18 -6.23 -15.21
CA TYR A 11 16.24 -5.86 -16.15
C TYR A 11 17.61 -6.43 -15.75
N GLN A 12 17.96 -6.36 -14.47
CA GLN A 12 19.21 -6.93 -13.98
C GLN A 12 19.25 -8.45 -14.15
N GLN A 13 18.16 -9.15 -13.82
CA GLN A 13 18.07 -10.61 -13.96
C GLN A 13 18.16 -11.04 -15.43
N ASP A 14 17.45 -10.36 -16.32
CA ASP A 14 17.48 -10.65 -17.75
C ASP A 14 18.87 -10.42 -18.34
N MET A 15 19.51 -9.28 -18.02
CA MET A 15 20.87 -8.98 -18.49
C MET A 15 21.88 -10.00 -17.95
N THR A 16 21.73 -10.42 -16.69
CA THR A 16 22.58 -11.46 -16.08
C THR A 16 22.41 -12.80 -16.80
N ASN A 17 21.16 -13.17 -17.12
CA ASN A 17 20.86 -14.39 -17.86
C ASN A 17 21.41 -14.35 -19.29
N SER A 18 21.31 -13.22 -19.99
CA SER A 18 21.90 -13.03 -21.32
C SER A 18 23.43 -13.16 -21.31
N ILE A 19 24.10 -12.61 -20.30
CA ILE A 19 25.55 -12.75 -20.14
C ILE A 19 25.96 -14.19 -19.80
N GLN A 20 25.21 -14.86 -18.92
CA GLN A 20 25.57 -16.20 -18.43
C GLN A 20 25.21 -17.32 -19.40
N ASN A 21 24.06 -17.23 -20.07
CA ASN A 21 23.53 -18.29 -20.93
C ASN A 21 23.65 -17.97 -22.42
N GLY A 22 24.15 -16.77 -22.77
CA GLY A 22 24.24 -16.32 -24.16
C GLY A 22 22.88 -16.12 -24.82
N THR A 23 21.81 -15.96 -24.03
CA THR A 23 20.46 -15.72 -24.55
C THR A 23 20.35 -14.32 -25.14
N GLU A 24 19.65 -14.19 -26.27
CA GLU A 24 19.41 -12.91 -26.95
C GLU A 24 18.75 -11.89 -26.01
N ASP A 25 19.04 -10.61 -26.22
CA ASP A 25 18.49 -9.53 -25.41
C ASP A 25 16.97 -9.41 -25.68
N PRO A 26 16.09 -9.68 -24.70
CA PRO A 26 14.65 -9.59 -24.89
C PRO A 26 14.18 -8.16 -25.17
N TYR A 27 14.97 -7.14 -24.82
CA TYR A 27 14.61 -5.73 -25.00
C TYR A 27 14.69 -5.25 -26.45
N GLU A 28 15.35 -5.99 -27.35
CA GLU A 28 15.43 -5.68 -28.79
C GLU A 28 14.32 -6.33 -29.63
N SER A 29 13.63 -7.34 -29.09
CA SER A 29 12.68 -8.19 -29.84
C SER A 29 11.19 -7.86 -29.59
N PHE A 30 10.89 -6.79 -28.85
CA PHE A 30 9.50 -6.42 -28.54
C PHE A 30 8.73 -5.90 -29.76
N ASN A 31 7.79 -6.70 -30.25
CA ASN A 31 6.93 -6.34 -31.37
C ASN A 31 5.52 -5.85 -30.95
N ILE A 32 5.15 -6.02 -29.68
CA ILE A 32 3.79 -5.78 -29.19
C ILE A 32 3.84 -5.04 -27.86
N ILE A 33 3.00 -4.00 -27.73
CA ILE A 33 2.76 -3.29 -26.47
C ILE A 33 1.25 -3.37 -26.17
N MET A 34 0.90 -3.92 -25.01
CA MET A 34 -0.48 -3.98 -24.54
C MET A 34 -0.74 -2.92 -23.48
N ARG A 35 -1.85 -2.18 -23.62
CA ARG A 35 -2.29 -1.17 -22.65
C ARG A 35 -3.56 -1.62 -21.95
N HIS A 36 -3.49 -1.75 -20.63
CA HIS A 36 -4.65 -2.08 -19.80
C HIS A 36 -5.53 -0.85 -19.52
N LYS A 37 -6.78 -1.09 -19.13
CA LYS A 37 -7.70 -0.02 -18.69
C LYS A 37 -7.14 0.65 -17.42
N PRO A 38 -7.13 1.99 -17.33
CA PRO A 38 -6.55 2.70 -16.18
C PRO A 38 -7.12 2.30 -14.82
N LYS A 39 -8.42 1.97 -14.75
CA LYS A 39 -9.11 1.61 -13.50
C LYS A 39 -8.65 0.28 -12.90
N GLU A 40 -8.11 -0.62 -13.72
CA GLU A 40 -7.69 -1.96 -13.33
C GLU A 40 -6.15 -2.07 -13.22
N ASN A 41 -5.41 -1.04 -13.66
CA ASN A 41 -3.95 -1.05 -13.76
C ASN A 41 -3.25 -0.49 -12.51
N ASN A 42 -3.69 -0.91 -11.31
CA ASN A 42 -3.16 -0.42 -10.04
C ASN A 42 -2.23 -1.42 -9.32
N PHE A 43 -2.06 -2.62 -9.87
CA PHE A 43 -1.35 -3.70 -9.18
C PHE A 43 0.09 -3.33 -8.81
N LYS A 44 0.85 -2.75 -9.75
CA LYS A 44 2.23 -2.32 -9.51
C LYS A 44 2.32 -1.25 -8.42
N ALA A 45 1.46 -0.23 -8.45
CA ALA A 45 1.45 0.85 -7.47
C ALA A 45 1.13 0.34 -6.05
N VAL A 46 0.18 -0.60 -5.93
CA VAL A 46 -0.17 -1.22 -4.64
C VAL A 46 0.99 -2.08 -4.13
N GLN A 47 1.63 -2.88 -4.99
CA GLN A 47 2.78 -3.68 -4.59
C GLN A 47 3.97 -2.82 -4.16
N GLU A 48 4.27 -1.75 -4.89
CA GLU A 48 5.30 -0.77 -4.51
C GLU A 48 4.96 -0.11 -3.17
N MET A 49 3.70 0.26 -2.94
CA MET A 49 3.26 0.81 -1.65
C MET A 49 3.49 -0.17 -0.50
N ILE A 50 3.12 -1.44 -0.64
CA ILE A 50 3.35 -2.46 0.40
C ILE A 50 4.85 -2.62 0.68
N ARG A 51 5.67 -2.66 -0.37
CA ARG A 51 7.13 -2.76 -0.24
C ARG A 51 7.71 -1.53 0.48
N ASN A 52 7.22 -0.34 0.14
CA ASN A 52 7.61 0.90 0.81
C ASN A 52 7.17 0.93 2.27
N LEU A 53 5.97 0.43 2.59
CA LEU A 53 5.50 0.32 3.97
C LEU A 53 6.37 -0.62 4.81
N MET A 54 6.88 -1.72 4.24
CA MET A 54 7.81 -2.61 4.94
C MET A 54 9.20 -1.99 5.16
N ASN A 55 9.65 -1.14 4.23
CA ASN A 55 10.96 -0.49 4.29
C ASN A 55 10.96 0.83 5.07
N THR A 56 9.79 1.39 5.34
CA THR A 56 9.63 2.58 6.17
C THR A 56 9.42 2.14 7.61
N GLU A 57 10.01 2.84 8.58
CA GLU A 57 9.60 2.71 9.98
C GLU A 57 8.14 3.13 10.09
N CYS A 58 7.22 2.17 9.95
CA CYS A 58 5.83 2.39 10.24
C CYS A 58 5.73 2.66 11.75
N VAL A 59 5.74 3.94 12.12
CA VAL A 59 5.43 4.40 13.47
C VAL A 59 3.93 4.20 13.67
N VAL A 60 3.51 2.94 13.75
CA VAL A 60 2.13 2.56 14.07
C VAL A 60 1.96 2.86 15.55
N PRO A 61 1.00 3.71 15.93
CA PRO A 61 0.72 3.96 17.33
C PRO A 61 0.45 2.64 18.07
N GLU A 62 1.00 2.47 19.28
CA GLU A 62 0.92 1.22 20.04
C GLU A 62 -0.52 0.71 20.23
N TRP A 63 -1.49 1.61 20.35
CA TRP A 63 -2.92 1.29 20.48
C TRP A 63 -3.54 0.66 19.22
N LEU A 64 -2.91 0.82 18.06
CA LEU A 64 -3.36 0.28 16.78
C LEU A 64 -2.60 -1.00 16.39
N HIS A 65 -1.37 -1.18 16.89
CA HIS A 65 -0.54 -2.35 16.63
C HIS A 65 -1.22 -3.64 17.12
N ASP A 66 -1.74 -3.61 18.35
CA ASP A 66 -2.39 -4.75 19.00
C ASP A 66 -3.71 -5.16 18.31
N ILE A 67 -4.46 -4.17 17.81
CA ILE A 67 -5.74 -4.40 17.10
C ILE A 67 -5.52 -4.91 15.68
N ILE A 68 -4.52 -4.39 14.95
CA ILE A 68 -4.19 -4.84 13.59
C ILE A 68 -3.68 -6.29 13.59
N LEU A 69 -2.91 -6.67 14.61
CA LEU A 69 -2.36 -8.02 14.74
C LEU A 69 -3.36 -9.04 15.34
N GLY A 70 -4.52 -8.58 15.79
CA GLY A 70 -5.58 -9.43 16.33
C GLY A 70 -5.34 -9.91 17.77
N TYR A 71 -4.38 -9.33 18.48
CA TYR A 71 -4.10 -9.61 19.88
C TYR A 71 -4.57 -8.43 20.74
N GLY A 72 -5.81 -8.46 21.25
CA GLY A 72 -6.32 -7.42 22.13
C GLY A 72 -7.84 -7.44 22.35
N ASP A 73 -8.31 -6.66 23.31
CA ASP A 73 -9.75 -6.41 23.54
C ASP A 73 -10.25 -5.36 22.52
N PRO A 74 -11.28 -5.66 21.69
CA PRO A 74 -11.87 -4.69 20.75
C PRO A 74 -12.47 -3.44 21.42
N GLY A 75 -12.54 -3.39 22.75
CA GLY A 75 -12.93 -2.22 23.54
C GLY A 75 -11.86 -1.10 23.64
N SER A 76 -10.57 -1.39 23.43
CA SER A 76 -9.47 -0.48 23.76
C SER A 76 -9.26 0.70 22.81
N ALA A 77 -9.75 0.63 21.56
CA ALA A 77 -9.73 1.76 20.61
C ALA A 77 -11.05 2.56 20.56
N LYS A 78 -11.95 2.32 21.52
CA LYS A 78 -13.14 3.16 21.67
C LYS A 78 -12.71 4.47 22.33
N MET A 79 -12.94 5.59 21.67
CA MET A 79 -12.87 6.89 22.36
C MET A 79 -13.79 6.82 23.59
N PRO A 80 -13.33 7.20 24.79
CA PRO A 80 -14.23 7.40 25.91
C PRO A 80 -15.27 8.42 25.46
N ASN A 81 -16.56 8.12 25.65
CA ASN A 81 -17.62 9.08 25.34
C ASN A 81 -17.26 10.45 25.95
N PRO A 82 -17.32 11.54 25.18
CA PRO A 82 -17.03 12.85 25.72
C PRO A 82 -17.99 13.12 26.90
N PRO A 83 -17.51 13.72 28.01
CA PRO A 83 -18.24 13.83 29.28
C PRO A 83 -19.56 14.61 29.20
N TRP A 84 -19.87 15.21 28.04
CA TRP A 84 -21.10 15.96 27.78
C TRP A 84 -22.33 15.08 27.54
N THR A 85 -22.18 13.77 27.28
CA THR A 85 -23.35 12.88 27.09
C THR A 85 -24.16 12.64 28.36
N SER A 86 -23.63 12.98 29.54
CA SER A 86 -24.33 12.94 30.82
C SER A 86 -25.00 14.29 31.19
N MET A 87 -24.86 15.32 30.36
CA MET A 87 -25.47 16.65 30.59
C MET A 87 -26.79 16.86 29.82
N THR A 88 -27.59 15.82 29.61
CA THR A 88 -28.91 15.93 28.94
C THR A 88 -30.09 16.19 29.88
N HIS A 89 -29.86 16.47 31.17
CA HIS A 89 -30.94 16.80 32.14
C HIS A 89 -30.86 18.20 32.75
N SER A 90 -30.36 19.20 32.02
CA SER A 90 -30.48 20.60 32.45
C SER A 90 -30.41 21.60 31.28
N CYS A 91 -31.28 21.44 30.28
CA CYS A 91 -31.62 22.52 29.35
C CYS A 91 -32.79 23.34 29.93
N PRO A 92 -32.63 24.63 30.30
CA PRO A 92 -33.72 25.44 30.85
C PRO A 92 -34.65 26.07 29.79
N TRP A 93 -34.59 25.64 28.53
CA TRP A 93 -35.31 26.28 27.41
C TRP A 93 -36.25 25.35 26.64
N THR A 94 -36.92 24.43 27.34
CA THR A 94 -38.14 23.81 26.80
C THR A 94 -39.33 24.36 27.58
N THR A 95 -40.13 25.16 26.87
CA THR A 95 -41.45 25.66 27.27
C THR A 95 -42.39 24.54 27.65
#